data_AF-A0A3D3LQ91-F1
#
_entry.id   AF-A0A3D3LQ91-F1
#
_cell.length_a   1.000
_cell.length_b   1.000
_cell.length_c   1.000
_cell.angle_alpha   90.00
_cell.angle_beta   90.00
_cell.angle_gamma   90.00
#
_symmetry.space_group_name_H-M   'P 1'
#
loop_
_entity.id
_entity.type
_entity.pdbx_description
1 polymer ?
#
loop_
_entity_poly.entity_id
_entity_poly.type
_entity_poly.pdbx_seq_one_letter_code
_entity_poly.pdbx_strand_id
1 'polypeptide(L)'
;MKSEVKKISILYVLIACLLMSVVLIVYINNIINYNKLSVEIVNLKDEIDKTKGENDFLRTEYEQLTTFEKINMPAREKFGLYFSDSALVKNEVLKINITK
;
A
#
# COMPACT_ATOMS: atom_id res chain seq x y z
N MET A 1 -64.36 -32.09 -6.19
CA MET A 1 -63.93 -31.01 -5.28
C MET A 1 -63.50 -29.84 -6.16
N LYS A 2 -64.32 -28.79 -6.30
CA LYS A 2 -63.97 -27.61 -7.11
C LYS A 2 -63.02 -26.75 -6.27
N SER A 3 -61.78 -26.59 -6.70
CA SER A 3 -60.85 -25.65 -6.09
C SER A 3 -61.30 -24.23 -6.42
N GLU A 4 -61.69 -23.47 -5.40
CA GLU A 4 -61.97 -22.05 -5.57
C GLU A 4 -60.66 -21.31 -5.84
N VAL A 5 -60.50 -20.84 -7.08
CA VAL A 5 -59.39 -19.96 -7.45
C VAL A 5 -59.63 -18.62 -6.75
N LYS A 6 -58.97 -18.41 -5.61
CA LYS A 6 -58.99 -17.13 -4.90
C LYS A 6 -58.43 -16.05 -5.83
N LYS A 7 -59.27 -15.08 -6.21
CA LYS A 7 -58.85 -13.91 -6.99
C LYS A 7 -57.92 -13.07 -6.13
N ILE A 8 -56.65 -12.99 -6.54
CA ILE A 8 -55.68 -12.07 -5.96
C ILE A 8 -56.10 -10.65 -6.34
N SER A 9 -56.23 -9.77 -5.35
CA SER A 9 -56.59 -8.37 -5.59
C SER A 9 -55.41 -7.62 -6.22
N ILE A 10 -55.70 -6.80 -7.23
CA ILE A 10 -54.72 -6.05 -8.03
C ILE A 10 -53.83 -5.15 -7.17
N LEU A 11 -54.35 -4.68 -6.03
CA LEU A 11 -53.62 -3.83 -5.08
C LEU A 11 -52.43 -4.56 -4.44
N TYR A 12 -52.58 -5.85 -4.11
CA TYR A 12 -51.49 -6.64 -3.55
C TYR A 12 -50.37 -6.88 -4.58
N VAL A 13 -50.74 -7.05 -5.85
CA VAL A 13 -49.76 -7.19 -6.95
C VAL A 13 -48.97 -5.89 -7.13
N LEU A 14 -49.65 -4.73 -7.05
CA LEU A 14 -49.02 -3.42 -7.11
C LEU A 14 -48.02 -3.20 -5.97
N ILE A 15 -48.41 -3.52 -4.73
CA ILE A 15 -47.54 -3.42 -3.56
C ILE A 15 -46.34 -4.34 -3.69
N ALA A 16 -46.55 -5.59 -4.14
CA ALA A 16 -45.46 -6.54 -4.36
C ALA A 16 -44.46 -6.04 -5.41
N CYS A 17 -44.94 -5.46 -6.53
CA CYS A 17 -44.07 -4.85 -7.53
C CYS A 17 -43.24 -3.69 -6.96
N LEU A 18 -43.85 -2.86 -6.12
CA LEU A 18 -43.17 -1.72 -5.51
C LEU A 18 -42.06 -2.19 -4.56
N LEU A 19 -42.35 -3.18 -3.72
CA LEU A 19 -41.35 -3.80 -2.85
C LEU A 19 -40.21 -4.46 -3.65
N MET A 20 -40.55 -5.17 -4.73
CA MET A 20 -39.55 -5.83 -5.58
C MET A 20 -38.63 -4.80 -6.28
N SER A 21 -39.18 -3.65 -6.69
CA SER A 21 -38.39 -2.56 -7.25
C SER A 21 -37.38 -1.99 -6.25
N VAL A 22 -37.78 -1.78 -4.98
CA VAL A 22 -36.87 -1.31 -3.94
C VAL A 22 -35.73 -2.31 -3.71
N VAL A 23 -36.05 -3.60 -3.64
CA VAL A 23 -35.05 -4.66 -3.47
C VAL A 23 -34.07 -4.67 -4.65
N LEU A 24 -34.56 -4.53 -5.89
CA LEU A 24 -33.72 -4.45 -7.08
C LEU A 24 -32.76 -3.27 -7.04
N ILE A 25 -33.23 -2.08 -6.64
CA ILE A 25 -32.38 -0.89 -6.52
C ILE A 25 -31.25 -1.12 -5.52
N VAL A 26 -31.56 -1.68 -4.34
CA VAL A 26 -30.56 -1.99 -3.31
C VAL A 26 -29.55 -3.03 -3.82
N TYR A 27 -30.02 -4.03 -4.56
CA TYR A 27 -29.17 -5.07 -5.12
C TYR A 27 -28.20 -4.54 -6.19
N ILE A 28 -28.72 -3.74 -7.14
CA ILE A 28 -27.89 -3.09 -8.16
C ILE A 28 -26.86 -2.18 -7.51
N ASN A 29 -27.25 -1.38 -6.51
CA ASN A 29 -26.31 -0.50 -5.82
C ASN A 29 -25.19 -1.28 -5.11
N ASN A 30 -25.51 -2.42 -4.50
CA ASN A 30 -24.50 -3.31 -3.92
C ASN A 30 -23.52 -3.84 -4.96
N ILE A 31 -24.00 -4.31 -6.11
CA ILE A 31 -23.13 -4.80 -7.19
C ILE A 31 -22.19 -3.69 -7.68
N ILE A 32 -22.71 -2.47 -7.89
CA ILE A 32 -21.90 -1.34 -8.34
C ILE A 32 -20.82 -1.02 -7.30
N ASN A 33 -21.17 -0.97 -6.02
CA ASN A 33 -20.21 -0.69 -4.96
C ASN A 33 -19.14 -1.78 -4.83
N TYR A 34 -19.54 -3.04 -4.92
CA TYR A 34 -18.59 -4.15 -4.89
C TYR A 34 -17.61 -4.09 -6.07
N ASN A 35 -18.10 -3.79 -7.27
CA ASN A 35 -17.25 -3.65 -8.45
C ASN A 35 -16.28 -2.48 -8.33
N LYS A 36 -16.73 -1.33 -7.83
CA LYS A 36 -15.86 -0.17 -7.54
C LYS A 36 -14.75 -0.54 -6.56
N LEU A 37 -15.11 -1.19 -5.46
CA LEU A 37 -14.16 -1.62 -4.44
C LEU A 37 -13.15 -2.63 -5.00
N SER A 38 -13.59 -3.54 -5.86
CA SER A 38 -12.71 -4.51 -6.51
C SER A 38 -11.68 -3.83 -7.42
N VAL A 39 -12.10 -2.82 -8.19
CA VAL A 39 -11.18 -2.03 -9.03
C VAL A 39 -10.19 -1.24 -8.16
N GLU A 40 -10.66 -0.64 -7.07
CA GLU A 40 -9.80 0.10 -6.14
C GLU A 40 -8.74 -0.82 -5.50
N ILE A 41 -9.11 -2.03 -5.11
CA ILE A 41 -8.16 -3.03 -4.59
C ILE A 41 -7.08 -3.36 -5.61
N VAL A 42 -7.44 -3.53 -6.89
CA VAL A 42 -6.45 -3.81 -7.95
C VAL A 42 -5.51 -2.62 -8.11
N ASN A 43 -6.04 -1.40 -8.17
CA ASN A 43 -5.24 -0.19 -8.30
C ASN A 43 -4.28 0.00 -7.11
N LEU A 44 -4.76 -0.23 -5.88
CA LEU A 44 -3.93 -0.14 -4.68
C LEU A 44 -2.83 -1.21 -4.66
N LYS A 45 -3.10 -2.42 -5.14
CA LYS A 45 -2.07 -3.45 -5.29
C LYS A 45 -1.00 -3.05 -6.29
N ASP A 46 -1.41 -2.53 -7.45
CA ASP A 46 -0.47 -2.04 -8.46
C ASP A 46 0.39 -0.89 -7.93
N GLU A 47 -0.18 0.01 -7.13
CA GLU A 47 0.56 1.10 -6.49
C GLU A 47 1.56 0.58 -5.45
N ILE A 48 1.16 -0.37 -4.60
CA ILE A 48 2.06 -1.04 -3.64
C ILE A 48 3.23 -1.71 -4.36
N ASP A 49 2.97 -2.45 -5.44
CA ASP A 49 4.00 -3.16 -6.17
C ASP A 49 4.98 -2.19 -6.85
N LYS A 50 4.49 -1.06 -7.38
CA LYS A 50 5.35 0.02 -7.90
C LYS A 50 6.23 0.62 -6.81
N THR A 51 5.64 1.05 -5.69
CA THR A 51 6.38 1.65 -4.57
C THR A 51 7.41 0.67 -4.00
N LYS A 52 7.07 -0.62 -3.92
CA LYS A 52 8.01 -1.64 -3.48
C LYS A 52 9.18 -1.80 -4.45
N GLY A 53 8.89 -1.83 -5.75
CA GLY A 53 9.93 -1.88 -6.79
C GLY A 53 10.88 -0.67 -6.72
N GLU A 54 10.34 0.53 -6.56
CA GLU A 54 11.13 1.75 -6.36
C GLU A 54 11.97 1.69 -5.07
N ASN A 55 11.39 1.20 -3.98
CA ASN A 55 12.11 1.07 -2.72
C ASN A 55 13.28 0.07 -2.82
N ASP A 56 13.06 -1.10 -3.42
CA ASP A 56 14.10 -2.10 -3.61
C ASP A 56 15.21 -1.58 -4.57
N PHE A 57 14.83 -0.81 -5.60
CA PHE A 57 15.79 -0.13 -6.47
C PHE A 57 16.64 0.88 -5.68
N LEU A 58 16.00 1.78 -4.93
CA LEU A 58 16.69 2.79 -4.12
C LEU A 58 17.57 2.16 -3.04
N ARG A 59 17.12 1.06 -2.42
CA ARG A 59 17.92 0.31 -1.45
C ARG A 59 19.18 -0.25 -2.11
N THR A 60 19.03 -0.83 -3.29
CA THR A 60 20.16 -1.36 -4.06
C THR A 60 21.13 -0.24 -4.47
N GLU A 61 20.62 0.91 -4.92
CA GLU A 61 21.45 2.06 -5.26
C GLU A 61 22.19 2.61 -4.03
N TYR A 62 21.51 2.73 -2.89
CA TYR A 62 22.11 3.13 -1.63
C TYR A 62 23.23 2.18 -1.20
N GLU A 63 22.97 0.87 -1.20
CA GLU A 63 23.98 -0.15 -0.90
C GLU A 63 25.18 0.01 -1.84
N GLN A 64 24.93 0.14 -3.15
CA GLN A 64 25.99 0.35 -4.13
C GLN A 64 26.80 1.64 -3.92
N LEU A 65 26.20 2.71 -3.40
CA LEU A 65 26.88 3.99 -3.14
C LEU A 65 27.60 4.00 -1.79
N THR A 66 27.14 3.21 -0.83
CA THR A 66 27.67 3.18 0.54
C THR A 66 28.65 2.05 0.81
N THR A 67 28.83 1.11 -0.11
CA THR A 67 29.88 0.10 0.01
C THR A 67 31.23 0.76 0.26
N PHE A 68 31.92 0.30 1.30
CA PHE A 68 33.21 0.82 1.75
C PHE A 68 34.22 1.00 0.61
N GLU A 69 34.26 0.06 -0.35
CA GLU A 69 35.14 0.14 -1.53
C GLU A 69 34.87 1.38 -2.40
N LYS A 70 33.61 1.76 -2.59
CA LYS A 70 33.25 2.95 -3.39
C LYS A 70 33.50 4.26 -2.67
N ILE A 71 33.57 4.25 -1.33
CA ILE A 71 33.90 5.44 -0.53
C ILE A 71 35.43 5.55 -0.38
N ASN A 72 36.10 4.45 -0.10
CA ASN A 72 37.53 4.40 0.21
C ASN A 72 38.40 4.76 -1.01
N MET A 73 38.01 4.33 -2.22
CA MET A 73 38.76 4.65 -3.43
C MET A 73 38.82 6.17 -3.72
N PRO A 74 37.69 6.90 -3.83
CA PRO A 74 37.73 8.36 -4.00
C PRO A 74 38.25 9.09 -2.76
N ALA A 75 38.06 8.57 -1.54
CA ALA A 75 38.65 9.17 -0.33
C ALA A 75 40.20 9.12 -0.38
N ARG A 76 40.77 8.01 -0.83
CA ARG A 76 42.22 7.86 -1.04
C ARG A 76 42.73 8.72 -2.19
N GLU A 77 42.03 8.72 -3.32
CA GLU A 77 42.49 9.42 -4.52
C GLU A 77 42.36 10.94 -4.43
N LYS A 78 41.25 11.45 -3.88
CA LYS A 78 40.96 12.89 -3.85
C LYS A 78 41.45 13.57 -2.58
N PHE A 79 41.46 12.86 -1.46
CA PHE A 79 41.76 13.43 -0.15
C PHE A 79 42.99 12.80 0.52
N GLY A 80 43.61 11.78 -0.09
CA GLY A 80 44.76 11.09 0.48
C GLY A 80 44.45 10.36 1.80
N LEU A 81 43.19 10.06 2.07
CA LEU A 81 42.76 9.45 3.32
C LEU A 81 42.94 7.93 3.25
N TYR A 82 43.85 7.39 4.04
CA TYR A 82 44.08 5.94 4.15
C TYR A 82 43.37 5.40 5.38
N PHE A 83 42.64 4.29 5.22
CA PHE A 83 42.06 3.58 6.35
C PHE A 83 43.18 3.00 7.22
N SER A 84 43.16 3.30 8.52
CA SER A 84 44.11 2.79 9.51
C SER A 84 43.35 1.93 10.53
N ASP A 85 43.73 0.66 10.67
CA ASP A 85 43.07 -0.30 11.59
C ASP A 85 43.13 0.12 13.07
N SER A 86 44.04 1.03 13.42
CA SER A 86 44.15 1.62 14.75
C SER A 86 43.01 2.58 15.13
N ALA A 87 42.16 3.00 14.18
CA ALA A 87 41.01 3.87 14.44
C ALA A 87 39.83 3.14 15.12
N LEU A 88 39.73 1.80 15.00
CA LEU A 88 38.64 1.02 15.60
C LEU A 88 38.76 0.88 17.12
N VAL A 89 39.95 1.12 17.69
CA VAL A 89 40.21 0.98 19.13
C VAL A 89 39.77 2.20 19.94
N LYS A 90 39.54 3.35 19.29
CA LYS A 90 39.26 4.62 19.98
C LYS A 90 37.80 5.06 19.86
N ASN A 91 36.86 4.22 20.28
CA ASN A 91 35.51 4.65 20.67
C ASN A 91 35.55 5.32 22.06
N GLU A 92 36.39 6.34 22.23
CA GLU A 92 36.24 7.26 23.35
C GLU A 92 35.18 8.28 22.93
N VAL A 93 33.98 8.11 23.48
CA VAL A 93 32.89 9.09 23.41
C VAL A 93 33.45 10.44 23.86
N LEU A 94 33.70 11.34 22.91
CA LEU A 94 34.10 12.71 23.20
C LEU A 94 32.95 13.40 23.93
N LYS A 95 32.97 13.36 25.27
CA LYS A 95 32.12 14.20 26.12
C LYS A 95 32.58 15.65 25.94
N ILE A 96 31.86 16.39 25.11
CA ILE A 96 32.02 17.84 25.02
C ILE A 96 31.43 18.41 26.32
N ASN A 97 32.29 18.73 27.29
CA ASN A 97 31.89 19.49 28.47
C ASN A 97 31.63 20.94 28.03
N ILE A 98 30.35 21.29 27.89
CA ILE A 98 29.93 22.68 27.75
C ILE A 98 29.93 23.29 29.16
N THR A 99 30.99 24.00 29.51
CA THR A 99 31.03 24.82 30.72
C THR A 99 30.16 26.05 30.51
N LYS A 100 29.22 26.26 31.45
CA LYS A 100 28.33 27.43 31.55
C LYS A 100 29.09 28.73 31.70
#